data_AF-A0A5K0W280-F1
#
_entry.id   AF-A0A5K0W280-F1
#
_cell.length_a   1.000
_cell.length_b   1.000
_cell.length_c   1.000
_cell.angle_alpha   90.00
_cell.angle_beta   90.00
_cell.angle_gamma   90.00
#
_symmetry.space_group_name_H-M   'P 1'
#
loop_
_entity.id
_entity.type
_entity.pdbx_description
1 polymer ?
#
loop_
_entity_poly.entity_id
_entity_poly.type
_entity_poly.pdbx_seq_one_letter_code
_entity_poly.pdbx_strand_id
1 'polypeptide(L)' 'NELSVELIQTLLKMEPTSEEESKLRAYTGELSQLGPAERFLQALVDIPFAFKRLDALFFMGILGEEMINIKASFITLE' A
#
# COMPACT_ATOMS: atom_id res chain seq x y z
N ASN A 1 2.99 -13.76 11.03
CA ASN A 1 3.35 -12.93 9.87
C ASN A 1 2.18 -12.00 9.59
N GLU A 2 2.13 -10.89 10.30
CA GLU A 2 1.14 -9.83 10.05
C GLU A 2 1.92 -8.58 9.65
N LEU A 3 1.44 -7.87 8.63
CA LEU A 3 1.97 -6.58 8.24
C LEU A 3 1.38 -5.54 9.18
N SER A 4 2.23 -4.82 9.92
CA SER A 4 1.78 -3.72 10.79
C SER A 4 1.10 -2.62 9.97
N VAL A 5 0.08 -1.97 10.55
CA VAL A 5 -0.64 -0.85 9.92
C VAL A 5 0.32 0.27 9.49
N GLU A 6 1.33 0.58 10.32
CA GLU A 6 2.36 1.60 10.01
C GLU A 6 3.19 1.24 8.77
N LEU A 7 3.50 -0.04 8.59
CA LEU A 7 4.24 -0.52 7.43
C LEU A 7 3.37 -0.42 6.18
N ILE A 8 2.09 -0.82 6.25
CA ILE A 8 1.16 -0.70 5.12
C ILE A 8 0.99 0.78 4.73
N GLN A 9 0.85 1.68 5.70
CA GLN A 9 0.78 3.11 5.44
C GLN A 9 2.05 3.65 4.78
N THR A 10 3.22 3.12 5.16
CA THR A 10 4.49 3.47 4.52
C THR A 10 4.55 2.97 3.08
N LEU A 11 4.08 1.75 2.82
CA LEU A 11 4.00 1.18 1.47
C LEU A 11 3.06 1.98 0.56
N LEU A 12 1.91 2.43 1.08
CA LEU A 12 0.98 3.28 0.34
C LEU A 12 1.59 4.63 -0.06
N LYS A 13 2.51 5.18 0.75
CA LYS A 13 3.27 6.40 0.39
C LYS A 13 4.32 6.17 -0.70
N MET A 14 4.59 4.91 -1.05
CA MET A 14 5.52 4.51 -2.11
C MET A 14 4.78 4.11 -3.39
N GLU A 15 3.52 4.52 -3.55
CA GLU A 15 2.78 4.31 -4.79
C GLU A 15 3.50 5.00 -5.97
N PRO A 16 3.96 4.24 -6.97
CA PRO A 16 4.59 4.82 -8.14
C PRO A 16 3.55 5.60 -8.94
N THR A 17 4.00 6.63 -9.65
CA THR A 17 3.17 7.33 -10.62
C THR A 17 2.80 6.41 -11.78
N SER A 18 1.72 6.72 -12.50
CA SER A 18 1.31 5.93 -13.67
C SER A 18 2.39 5.84 -14.76
N GLU A 19 3.24 6.86 -14.87
CA GLU A 19 4.38 6.84 -15.79
C GLU A 19 5.47 5.86 -15.34
N GLU A 20 5.81 5.85 -14.05
CA GLU A 20 6.78 4.91 -13.47
C GLU A 20 6.28 3.47 -13.55
N GLU A 21 5.02 3.22 -13.22
CA GLU A 21 4.41 1.89 -13.36
C GLU A 21 4.48 1.40 -14.82
N SER A 22 4.16 2.25 -15.78
CA SER A 22 4.22 1.89 -17.20
C SER A 22 5.64 1.54 -17.65
N LYS A 23 6.65 2.31 -17.21
CA LYS A 23 8.06 2.02 -17.48
C LYS A 23 8.52 0.70 -16.85
N LEU A 24 8.12 0.44 -15.61
CA LEU A 24 8.42 -0.82 -14.91
C LEU A 24 7.75 -2.02 -15.61
N ARG A 25 6.48 -1.90 -16.04
CA ARG A 25 5.80 -2.95 -16.82
C ARG A 25 6.45 -3.22 -18.18
N ALA A 26 6.98 -2.19 -18.83
CA ALA A 26 7.66 -2.31 -20.12
C ALA A 26 9.12 -2.80 -19.99
N TYR A 27 9.68 -2.83 -18.79
CA TYR A 27 11.05 -3.26 -18.56
C TYR A 27 11.19 -4.77 -18.76
N THR A 28 12.02 -5.16 -19.73
CA THR A 28 12.31 -6.56 -20.09
C THR A 28 13.77 -6.95 -19.83
N GLY A 29 14.53 -6.08 -19.18
CA GLY A 29 15.92 -6.32 -18.80
C GLY A 29 16.06 -7.22 -17.57
N GLU A 30 17.31 -7.45 -17.15
CA GLU A 30 17.58 -8.28 -15.98
C GLU A 30 17.35 -7.49 -14.68
N LEU A 31 16.61 -8.06 -13.73
CA LEU A 31 16.32 -7.43 -12.44
C LEU A 31 17.58 -7.02 -11.65
N SER A 32 18.72 -7.65 -11.91
CA SER A 32 20.00 -7.29 -11.27
C SER A 32 20.52 -5.92 -11.67
N GLN A 33 20.08 -5.38 -12.81
CA GLN A 33 20.44 -4.05 -13.31
C GLN A 33 19.58 -2.93 -12.69
N LEU A 34 18.46 -3.30 -12.09
CA LEU A 34 17.60 -2.38 -11.34
C LEU A 34 18.16 -2.16 -9.93
N GLY A 35 18.03 -0.94 -9.42
CA GLY A 35 18.34 -0.66 -8.03
C GLY A 35 17.39 -1.39 -7.08
N PRO A 36 17.74 -1.50 -5.78
CA PRO A 36 16.93 -2.23 -4.81
C PRO A 36 15.50 -1.69 -4.69
N ALA A 37 15.30 -0.37 -4.88
CA ALA A 37 13.98 0.25 -4.88
C ALA A 37 13.17 -0.11 -6.14
N GLU A 38 13.76 -0.02 -7.33
CA GLU A 38 13.05 -0.39 -8.56
C GLU A 38 12.72 -1.88 -8.58
N ARG A 39 13.59 -2.75 -8.07
CA ARG A 39 13.30 -4.18 -7.94
C ARG A 39 12.11 -4.45 -7.04
N PHE A 40 11.98 -3.70 -5.94
CA PHE A 40 10.85 -3.81 -5.04
C PHE A 40 9.55 -3.37 -5.75
N LEU A 41 9.57 -2.25 -6.45
CA LEU A 41 8.42 -1.77 -7.22
C LEU A 41 8.06 -2.70 -8.37
N GLN A 42 9.04 -3.26 -9.08
CA GLN A 42 8.82 -4.26 -10.13
C GLN A 42 8.01 -5.45 -9.61
N ALA A 43 8.39 -5.99 -8.44
CA ALA A 43 7.67 -7.09 -7.80
C ALA A 43 6.23 -6.72 -7.38
N LEU A 44 5.99 -5.45 -7.01
CA LEU A 44 4.64 -4.95 -6.70
C LEU A 44 3.78 -4.78 -7.95
N VAL A 45 4.37 -4.30 -9.06
CA VAL A 45 3.68 -4.07 -10.33
C VAL A 45 3.20 -5.38 -10.98
N ASP A 46 3.94 -6.47 -10.74
CA ASP A 46 3.54 -7.84 -11.13
C ASP A 46 2.29 -8.33 -10.38
N ILE A 47 2.00 -7.77 -9.19
CA ILE A 47 0.81 -8.11 -8.42
C ILE A 47 -0.38 -7.30 -8.96
N PRO A 48 -1.45 -7.95 -9.43
CA PRO A 48 -2.63 -7.23 -9.90
C PRO A 48 -3.27 -6.44 -8.75
N PHE A 49 -3.51 -5.15 -9.03
CA PHE A 49 -4.13 -4.22 -8.09
C PHE A 49 -3.43 -4.12 -6.72
N ALA A 50 -2.09 -4.20 -6.70
CA ALA A 50 -1.29 -4.22 -5.46
C ALA A 50 -1.67 -3.11 -4.47
N PHE A 51 -1.74 -1.86 -4.91
CA PHE A 51 -2.06 -0.72 -4.05
C PHE A 51 -3.51 -0.75 -3.54
N LYS A 52 -4.48 -1.12 -4.38
CA LYS A 52 -5.87 -1.33 -3.93
C LYS A 52 -5.99 -2.42 -2.87
N ARG A 53 -5.17 -3.47 -2.97
CA ARG A 53 -5.11 -4.54 -1.96
C ARG A 53 -4.48 -4.04 -0.66
N LEU A 54 -3.46 -3.17 -0.74
CA LEU A 54 -2.88 -2.51 0.43
C LEU A 54 -3.87 -1.54 1.09
N ASP A 55 -4.65 -0.78 0.33
CA ASP A 55 -5.71 0.09 0.86
C ASP A 55 -6.76 -0.72 1.61
N ALA A 56 -7.22 -1.82 1.03
CA ALA A 56 -8.20 -2.70 1.69
C ALA A 56 -7.62 -3.29 2.98
N LEU A 57 -6.34 -3.68 2.97
CA LEU A 57 -5.67 -4.22 4.15
C LEU A 57 -5.49 -3.15 5.24
N PHE A 58 -5.12 -1.93 4.86
CA PHE A 58 -5.02 -0.78 5.76
C PHE A 58 -6.38 -0.50 6.41
N PHE A 59 -7.44 -0.41 5.60
CA PHE A 59 -8.80 -0.20 6.08
C PHE A 59 -9.23 -1.27 7.09
N MET A 60 -9.01 -2.55 6.78
CA MET A 60 -9.32 -3.65 7.72
C MET A 60 -8.54 -3.53 9.03
N GLY A 61 -7.29 -3.04 8.98
CA GLY A 61 -6.45 -2.83 10.16
C GLY A 61 -6.93 -1.71 11.08
N ILE A 62 -7.45 -0.62 10.53
CA ILE A 62 -7.89 0.56 11.31
C ILE A 62 -9.38 0.55 11.66
N LEU A 63 -10.21 -0.21 10.94
CA LEU A 63 -11.67 -0.16 11.04
C LEU A 63 -12.18 -0.36 12.47
N GLY A 64 -11.56 -1.28 13.22
CA GLY A 64 -11.97 -1.57 14.61
C GLY A 64 -11.79 -0.37 15.53
N GLU A 65 -10.64 0.30 15.44
CA GLU A 65 -10.32 1.48 16.25
C GLU A 65 -11.17 2.68 15.81
N GLU A 66 -11.27 2.93 14.51
CA GLU A 66 -12.08 4.02 13.97
C GLU A 66 -13.55 3.90 14.37
N MET A 67 -14.11 2.68 14.37
CA MET A 67 -15.50 2.47 14.81
C MET A 67 -15.70 2.83 16.28
N ILE A 68 -14.73 2.52 17.15
CA ILE A 68 -14.79 2.88 18.57
C ILE A 68 -14.71 4.39 18.73
N ASN A 69 -13.77 5.05 18.03
CA ASN A 69 -13.58 6.50 18.08
C ASN A 69 -14.81 7.26 17.58
N ILE A 70 -15.43 6.81 16.49
CA ILE A 70 -16.67 7.39 15.95
C ILE A 70 -17.78 7.28 16.99
N LYS A 71 -18.01 6.10 17.57
CA LYS A 71 -19.05 5.90 18.60
C LYS A 71 -18.83 6.80 19.83
N ALA A 72 -17.60 6.91 20.32
CA ALA A 72 -17.27 7.77 21.45
C ALA A 72 -17.53 9.25 21.15
N SER A 73 -17.24 9.68 19.92
CA SER A 73 -17.51 11.04 19.46
C SER A 73 -19.00 11.36 19.42
N PHE A 74 -19.86 10.41 19.01
CA PHE A 74 -21.31 10.57 19.08
C PHE A 74 -21.83 10.70 20.52
N ILE A 75 -21.32 9.88 21.45
CA ILE A 75 -21.70 9.96 22.88
C ILE A 75 -21.29 11.31 23.49
N THR A 76 -20.15 11.88 23.08
CA THR A 76 -19.66 13.16 23.62
C THR A 76 -20.47 14.36 23.10
N LEU A 77 -21.15 14.21 21.96
CA LEU A 77 -21.96 15.26 21.33
C LEU A 77 -23.41 15.31 21.82
N GLU A 78 -23.86 14.29 22.56
CA GLU A 78 -25.17 14.20 23.22
C GLU A 78 -25.12 14.77 24.64
#